data_AF-A0A3B8LLD5-F1
#
_entry.id   AF-A0A3B8LLD5-F1
#
_cell.length_a   1.000
_cell.length_b   1.000
_cell.length_c   1.000
_cell.angle_alpha   90.00
_cell.angle_beta   90.00
_cell.angle_gamma   90.00
#
_symmetry.space_group_name_H-M   'P 1'
#
loop_
_entity.id
_entity.type
_entity.pdbx_description
1 polymer ?
#
loop_
_entity_poly.entity_id
_entity_poly.type
_entity_poly.pdbx_seq_one_letter_code
_entity_poly.pdbx_strand_id
1 'polypeptide(L)'
;MPSCVRLISPILFWLRRPYVGKSQCIPSLSIEESVLRETANKRATVEHAQKQGEGTNPSSVEGVESTAPIQEPIEHDVRVGVLVPTYNHGGTLLDVLRGAKRYLDDVIVVDDGSTDQTATLLEAHAEEIGVEVIRLSSNQGKGGALMAGFKRAHELGWDVAITIDSDGQHDPDDIPTFLDKIRQEPDALIVGSRHFGKNQNITWKSRFGRGFSNFWLRVIAGRPLPDSQSGFRAYPVPHILALQCRTGRYEFEVEVLVRSAWAGIPLRAVPIDVYYPPKEERISHFRTIRDFLRISLLNSFLFFRLLSPLPKKKVKLRFAPQQELTFHQKMLAFWRGEVESAKQSNAELAVAVGFGAFMGIVPIWGYQMLVAAYLAHIFKMNKIVVLAASNISFGPMPIPITMASLWIGHFLLTGQTTGAWLGDFSTWSSIWAFASAKVVPWLLGSMLLAVLVGLLLGLSSYILMQFIRKTSTEDAGGRA
;
A
#
# COMPACT_ATOMS: atom_id res chain seq x y z
N MET A 1 26.69 -15.69 -23.32
CA MET A 1 25.41 -15.05 -22.90
C MET A 1 24.63 -15.90 -21.87
N PRO A 2 25.05 -16.05 -20.59
CA PRO A 2 24.24 -16.74 -19.57
C PRO A 2 23.52 -15.79 -18.59
N SER A 3 23.80 -14.48 -18.63
CA SER A 3 23.41 -13.53 -17.57
C SER A 3 21.97 -13.01 -17.67
N CYS A 4 21.33 -13.07 -18.86
CA CYS A 4 19.95 -12.58 -19.04
C CYS A 4 18.87 -13.58 -18.60
N VAL A 5 19.16 -14.89 -18.60
CA VAL A 5 18.15 -15.92 -18.27
C VAL A 5 17.80 -15.94 -16.77
N ARG A 6 18.71 -15.49 -15.89
CA ARG A 6 18.44 -15.35 -14.44
C ARG A 6 17.55 -14.15 -14.08
N LEU A 7 17.36 -13.18 -14.97
CA LEU A 7 16.48 -12.02 -14.75
C LEU A 7 15.01 -12.30 -15.08
N ILE A 8 14.73 -13.28 -15.95
CA ILE A 8 13.36 -13.65 -16.40
C ILE A 8 12.80 -14.84 -15.60
N SER A 9 13.64 -15.58 -14.88
CA SER A 9 13.26 -16.72 -14.03
C SER A 9 12.09 -16.44 -13.06
N PRO A 10 11.93 -15.25 -12.45
CA PRO A 10 10.77 -14.94 -11.62
C PRO A 10 9.46 -14.98 -12.42
N ILE A 11 9.44 -14.40 -13.63
CA ILE A 11 8.23 -14.33 -14.48
C ILE A 11 7.77 -15.74 -14.89
N LEU A 12 8.72 -16.61 -15.24
CA LEU A 12 8.44 -18.02 -15.57
C LEU A 12 8.08 -18.86 -14.35
N PHE A 13 8.61 -18.55 -13.16
CA PHE A 13 8.21 -19.17 -11.90
C PHE A 13 6.75 -18.84 -11.54
N TRP A 14 6.31 -17.60 -11.81
CA TRP A 14 4.93 -17.16 -11.60
C TRP A 14 3.90 -17.87 -12.50
N LEU A 15 4.31 -18.29 -13.71
CA LEU A 15 3.44 -18.97 -14.69
C LEU A 15 3.37 -20.50 -14.51
N ARG A 16 4.35 -21.12 -13.81
CA ARG A 16 4.56 -22.59 -13.84
C ARG A 16 3.86 -23.43 -12.78
N ARG A 17 2.99 -22.88 -11.92
CA ARG A 17 2.11 -23.71 -11.07
C ARG A 17 0.64 -23.41 -11.32
N PRO A 18 -0.09 -24.29 -12.04
CA PRO A 18 -1.53 -24.19 -12.11
C PRO A 18 -2.13 -24.33 -10.70
N TYR A 19 -3.25 -23.65 -10.52
CA TYR A 19 -4.09 -23.65 -9.34
C TYR A 19 -4.60 -25.08 -9.10
N VAL A 20 -3.92 -25.87 -8.27
CA VAL A 20 -4.45 -27.16 -7.81
C VAL A 20 -5.36 -26.87 -6.62
N GLY A 21 -6.63 -26.66 -6.91
CA GLY A 21 -7.69 -26.80 -5.92
C GLY A 21 -7.79 -28.26 -5.51
N LYS A 22 -7.13 -28.62 -4.41
CA LYS A 22 -7.55 -29.74 -3.56
C LYS A 22 -7.44 -29.30 -2.11
N SER A 23 -8.61 -29.01 -1.55
CA SER A 23 -8.90 -29.00 -0.13
C SER A 23 -8.45 -30.34 0.46
N GLN A 24 -7.29 -30.37 1.10
CA GLN A 24 -7.05 -31.36 2.14
C GLN A 24 -7.60 -30.75 3.42
N CYS A 25 -8.76 -31.28 3.82
CA CYS A 25 -9.36 -31.03 5.11
C CYS A 25 -8.35 -31.38 6.21
N ILE A 26 -8.02 -30.39 7.04
CA ILE A 26 -7.46 -30.64 8.37
C ILE A 26 -8.65 -31.12 9.24
N PRO A 27 -8.52 -32.21 10.01
CA PRO A 27 -9.65 -32.77 10.75
C PRO A 27 -10.12 -31.79 11.82
N SER A 28 -11.37 -31.33 11.70
CA SER A 28 -12.11 -30.68 12.78
C SER A 28 -12.60 -31.76 13.74
N LEU A 29 -11.97 -31.92 14.90
CA LEU A 29 -12.48 -32.79 15.96
C LEU A 29 -12.20 -32.18 17.36
N SER A 30 -13.27 -32.15 18.16
CA SER A 30 -13.36 -32.12 19.64
C SER A 30 -13.58 -30.81 20.42
N ILE A 31 -13.51 -29.61 19.83
CA ILE A 31 -13.74 -28.36 20.59
C ILE A 31 -15.21 -27.89 20.58
N GLU A 32 -15.98 -28.19 19.53
CA GLU A 32 -17.36 -27.69 19.43
C GLU A 32 -18.32 -28.34 20.44
N GLU A 33 -18.16 -29.61 20.79
CA GLU A 33 -19.05 -30.28 21.76
C GLU A 33 -18.79 -29.89 23.21
N SER A 34 -17.53 -29.60 23.59
CA SER A 34 -17.21 -29.18 24.96
C SER A 34 -17.69 -27.75 25.23
N VAL A 35 -17.50 -26.85 24.26
CA VAL A 35 -17.93 -25.46 24.36
C VAL A 35 -19.46 -25.37 24.39
N LEU A 36 -20.17 -26.08 23.50
CA LEU A 36 -21.65 -26.06 23.48
C LEU A 36 -22.27 -26.64 24.76
N ARG A 37 -21.65 -27.66 25.36
CA ARG A 37 -22.11 -28.23 26.65
C ARG A 37 -21.90 -27.26 27.81
N GLU A 38 -20.81 -26.50 27.81
CA GLU A 38 -20.52 -25.52 28.86
C GLU A 38 -21.47 -24.31 28.78
N THR A 39 -21.79 -23.81 27.58
CA THR A 39 -22.77 -22.73 27.41
C THR A 39 -24.20 -23.16 27.76
N ALA A 40 -24.56 -24.41 27.49
CA ALA A 40 -25.86 -24.96 27.86
C ALA A 40 -26.01 -25.09 29.38
N ASN A 41 -24.98 -25.58 30.08
CA ASN A 41 -24.99 -25.67 31.55
C ASN A 41 -25.06 -24.28 32.19
N LYS A 42 -24.31 -23.29 31.69
CA LYS A 42 -24.36 -21.92 32.23
C LYS A 42 -25.74 -21.26 32.04
N ARG A 43 -26.44 -21.52 30.93
CA ARG A 43 -27.83 -21.03 30.72
C ARG A 43 -28.83 -21.70 31.65
N ALA A 44 -28.71 -23.00 31.89
CA ALA A 44 -29.58 -23.73 32.79
C ALA A 44 -29.44 -23.24 34.25
N THR A 45 -28.23 -22.92 34.70
CA THR A 45 -28.00 -22.39 36.06
C THR A 45 -28.61 -21.00 36.26
N VAL A 46 -28.59 -20.15 35.23
CA VAL A 46 -29.16 -18.78 35.29
C VAL A 46 -30.69 -18.82 35.28
N GLU A 47 -31.32 -19.66 34.46
CA GLU A 47 -32.78 -19.84 34.46
C GLU A 47 -33.30 -20.44 35.78
N HIS A 48 -32.51 -21.30 36.43
CA HIS A 48 -32.88 -21.87 37.72
C HIS A 48 -32.81 -20.85 38.87
N ALA A 49 -31.88 -19.91 38.81
CA ALA A 49 -31.75 -18.82 39.78
C ALA A 49 -32.86 -17.75 39.60
N GLN A 50 -33.31 -17.50 38.37
CA GLN A 50 -34.37 -16.53 38.08
C GLN A 50 -35.78 -17.01 38.47
N LYS A 51 -36.01 -18.32 38.61
CA LYS A 51 -37.31 -18.88 39.03
C LYS A 51 -37.54 -18.94 40.54
N GLN A 52 -36.60 -18.49 41.38
CA GLN A 52 -36.73 -18.55 42.85
C GLN A 52 -36.80 -17.18 43.55
N GLY A 53 -36.98 -16.08 42.82
CA GLY A 53 -37.09 -14.73 43.39
C GLY A 53 -38.36 -14.00 42.99
N GLU A 54 -39.53 -14.46 43.44
CA GLU A 54 -40.78 -13.69 43.39
C GLU A 54 -41.07 -13.05 44.75
N GLY A 55 -41.28 -11.73 44.77
CA GLY A 55 -42.00 -11.08 45.87
C GLY A 55 -41.57 -9.64 46.18
N THR A 56 -42.11 -8.66 45.45
CA THR A 56 -42.78 -7.43 45.96
C THR A 56 -42.91 -6.38 44.83
N ASN A 57 -44.06 -5.70 44.79
CA ASN A 57 -44.50 -4.73 43.77
C ASN A 57 -44.75 -3.36 44.45
N PRO A 58 -45.05 -2.26 43.73
CA PRO A 58 -44.07 -1.27 43.24
C PRO A 58 -44.35 0.15 43.80
N SER A 59 -43.33 0.98 44.01
CA SER A 59 -43.50 2.45 44.00
C SER A 59 -42.16 3.18 44.05
N SER A 60 -42.08 4.24 43.24
CA SER A 60 -40.99 5.23 43.16
C SER A 60 -39.62 4.70 42.72
N VAL A 61 -39.21 5.08 41.50
CA VAL A 61 -38.10 6.02 41.23
C VAL A 61 -37.99 6.13 39.71
N GLU A 62 -38.30 7.31 39.19
CA GLU A 62 -37.93 7.73 37.83
C GLU A 62 -36.41 7.94 37.76
N GLY A 63 -35.80 7.49 36.65
CA GLY A 63 -34.42 7.78 36.31
C GLY A 63 -33.55 6.54 36.07
N VAL A 64 -33.82 5.79 35.00
CA VAL A 64 -32.85 4.81 34.48
C VAL A 64 -32.40 5.29 33.11
N GLU A 65 -31.23 5.92 33.13
CA GLU A 65 -30.37 6.20 32.00
C GLU A 65 -30.14 4.90 31.20
N SER A 66 -30.24 5.00 29.87
CA SER A 66 -30.07 3.87 28.96
C SER A 66 -28.61 3.40 28.96
N THR A 67 -28.26 2.54 29.92
CA THR A 67 -27.00 1.79 29.87
C THR A 67 -27.19 0.63 28.90
N ALA A 68 -26.82 0.85 27.65
CA ALA A 68 -26.53 -0.23 26.72
C ALA A 68 -25.60 -1.25 27.41
N PRO A 69 -25.80 -2.57 27.21
CA PRO A 69 -24.98 -3.57 27.90
C PRO A 69 -23.51 -3.32 27.56
N ILE A 70 -22.73 -2.97 28.58
CA ILE A 70 -21.26 -2.93 28.51
C ILE A 70 -20.86 -4.38 28.23
N GLN A 71 -20.51 -4.64 26.98
CA GLN A 71 -19.95 -5.91 26.57
C GLN A 71 -18.55 -5.97 27.20
N GLU A 72 -18.43 -6.67 28.32
CA GLU A 72 -17.13 -6.97 28.92
C GLU A 72 -16.23 -7.57 27.83
N PRO A 73 -15.01 -7.04 27.63
CA PRO A 73 -14.09 -7.63 26.67
C PRO A 73 -13.71 -9.01 27.21
N ILE A 74 -14.06 -10.05 26.44
CA ILE A 74 -13.57 -11.40 26.69
C ILE A 74 -12.04 -11.33 26.56
N GLU A 75 -11.35 -11.29 27.69
CA GLU A 75 -9.88 -11.34 27.81
C GLU A 75 -9.39 -12.70 27.29
N HIS A 76 -9.26 -12.82 25.98
CA HIS A 76 -8.42 -13.83 25.38
C HIS A 76 -6.99 -13.28 25.38
N ASP A 77 -6.11 -13.91 26.14
CA ASP A 77 -4.69 -13.56 26.19
C ASP A 77 -4.07 -13.80 24.80
N VAL A 78 -3.79 -12.71 24.08
CA VAL A 78 -3.21 -12.76 22.73
C VAL A 78 -1.73 -13.09 22.90
N ARG A 79 -1.29 -14.25 22.41
CA ARG A 79 0.11 -14.65 22.56
C ARG A 79 0.99 -13.88 21.57
N VAL A 80 1.86 -13.02 22.10
CA VAL A 80 2.77 -12.17 21.32
C VAL A 80 4.22 -12.59 21.57
N GLY A 81 5.02 -12.65 20.50
CA GLY A 81 6.47 -12.81 20.61
C GLY A 81 7.23 -11.93 19.63
N VAL A 82 8.55 -11.84 19.79
CA VAL A 82 9.44 -11.05 18.94
C VAL A 82 10.18 -11.95 17.96
N LEU A 83 10.21 -11.55 16.69
CA LEU A 83 10.91 -12.24 15.61
C LEU A 83 12.01 -11.35 15.01
N VAL A 84 13.26 -11.75 15.17
CA VAL A 84 14.43 -10.99 14.72
C VAL A 84 15.09 -11.71 13.52
N PRO A 85 14.84 -11.29 12.26
CA PRO A 85 15.62 -11.79 11.13
C PRO A 85 17.02 -11.16 11.14
N THR A 86 18.06 -11.97 10.91
CA THR A 86 19.44 -11.49 10.86
C THR A 86 20.23 -12.09 9.70
N TYR A 87 21.12 -11.30 9.10
CA TYR A 87 22.11 -11.72 8.12
C TYR A 87 23.32 -10.80 8.21
N ASN A 88 24.44 -11.30 8.70
CA ASN A 88 25.70 -10.55 8.85
C ASN A 88 25.59 -9.25 9.68
N HIS A 89 24.89 -9.31 10.82
CA HIS A 89 24.67 -8.18 11.73
C HIS A 89 25.14 -8.49 13.18
N GLY A 90 26.23 -9.24 13.33
CA GLY A 90 26.70 -9.70 14.64
C GLY A 90 26.99 -8.57 15.64
N GLY A 91 27.45 -7.41 15.16
CA GLY A 91 27.83 -6.29 16.03
C GLY A 91 26.68 -5.62 16.79
N THR A 92 25.46 -5.66 16.26
CA THR A 92 24.27 -5.02 16.86
C THR A 92 23.23 -6.02 17.35
N LEU A 93 23.33 -7.28 16.91
CA LEU A 93 22.32 -8.31 17.17
C LEU A 93 22.07 -8.56 18.66
N LEU A 94 23.13 -8.70 19.46
CA LEU A 94 22.97 -9.06 20.89
C LEU A 94 22.22 -7.98 21.66
N ASP A 95 22.46 -6.70 21.37
CA ASP A 95 21.78 -5.59 22.02
C ASP A 95 20.30 -5.53 21.64
N VAL A 96 19.97 -5.79 20.36
CA VAL A 96 18.57 -5.91 19.91
C VAL A 96 17.85 -7.06 20.61
N LEU A 97 18.50 -8.23 20.75
CA LEU A 97 17.91 -9.39 21.42
C LEU A 97 17.68 -9.15 22.92
N ARG A 98 18.68 -8.60 23.61
CA ARG A 98 18.54 -8.22 25.04
C ARG A 98 17.47 -7.15 25.23
N GLY A 99 17.44 -6.14 24.35
CA GLY A 99 16.44 -5.10 24.35
C GLY A 99 15.03 -5.66 24.18
N ALA A 100 14.82 -6.58 23.24
CA ALA A 100 13.53 -7.25 23.05
C ALA A 100 13.12 -8.10 24.27
N LYS A 101 14.06 -8.84 24.87
CA LYS A 101 13.83 -9.66 26.07
C LYS A 101 13.44 -8.86 27.32
N ARG A 102 13.68 -7.55 27.36
CA ARG A 102 13.15 -6.69 28.44
C ARG A 102 11.63 -6.59 28.43
N TYR A 103 10.98 -6.84 27.28
CA TYR A 103 9.55 -6.63 27.09
C TYR A 103 8.76 -7.91 26.86
N LEU A 104 9.35 -8.90 26.18
CA LEU A 104 8.69 -10.16 25.85
C LEU A 104 9.66 -11.33 26.05
N ASP A 105 9.18 -12.38 26.71
CA ASP A 105 10.01 -13.56 26.96
C ASP A 105 10.22 -14.43 25.72
N ASP A 106 9.19 -14.52 24.90
CA ASP A 106 9.12 -15.30 23.68
C ASP A 106 9.83 -14.54 22.54
N VAL A 107 11.11 -14.87 22.30
CA VAL A 107 11.93 -14.25 21.24
C VAL A 107 12.55 -15.32 20.35
N ILE A 108 12.33 -15.19 19.04
CA ILE A 108 12.93 -16.04 18.00
C ILE A 108 13.88 -15.18 17.17
N VAL A 109 15.11 -15.66 16.97
CA VAL A 109 16.05 -15.10 16.01
C VAL A 109 16.23 -16.05 14.83
N VAL A 110 16.16 -15.52 13.62
CA VAL A 110 16.35 -16.31 12.39
C VAL A 110 17.62 -15.85 11.69
N ASP A 111 18.67 -16.65 11.77
CA ASP A 111 19.89 -16.45 11.00
C ASP A 111 19.70 -16.95 9.55
N ASP A 112 19.65 -16.03 8.59
CA ASP A 112 19.50 -16.29 7.15
C ASP A 112 20.81 -16.77 6.50
N GLY A 113 21.51 -17.68 7.17
CA GLY A 113 22.78 -18.25 6.71
C GLY A 113 23.94 -17.24 6.71
N SER A 114 24.12 -16.52 7.81
CA SER A 114 25.23 -15.57 8.00
C SER A 114 26.58 -16.23 7.80
N THR A 115 27.51 -15.45 7.23
CA THR A 115 28.88 -15.85 6.87
C THR A 115 29.94 -15.14 7.69
N ASP A 116 29.54 -14.20 8.54
CA ASP A 116 30.40 -13.49 9.49
C ASP A 116 30.35 -14.16 10.88
N GLN A 117 30.73 -13.43 11.93
CA GLN A 117 30.75 -13.92 13.31
C GLN A 117 29.35 -14.04 13.96
N THR A 118 28.26 -13.66 13.25
CA THR A 118 26.89 -13.67 13.80
C THR A 118 26.50 -15.01 14.37
N ALA A 119 26.81 -16.08 13.65
CA ALA A 119 26.51 -17.45 14.06
C ALA A 119 27.20 -17.84 15.37
N THR A 120 28.50 -17.56 15.47
CA THR A 120 29.29 -17.86 16.67
C THR A 120 28.81 -17.05 17.87
N LEU A 121 28.40 -15.79 17.65
CA LEU A 121 27.82 -14.97 18.71
C LEU A 121 26.49 -15.54 19.23
N LEU A 122 25.63 -16.02 18.32
CA LEU A 122 24.37 -16.68 18.68
C LEU A 122 24.62 -17.99 19.44
N GLU A 123 25.56 -18.83 18.98
CA GLU A 123 25.94 -20.06 19.67
C GLU A 123 26.45 -19.78 21.10
N ALA A 124 27.17 -18.69 21.31
CA ALA A 124 27.75 -18.34 22.61
C ALA A 124 26.75 -17.67 23.60
N HIS A 125 25.76 -16.91 23.11
CA HIS A 125 24.92 -16.05 23.97
C HIS A 125 23.42 -16.35 23.91
N ALA A 126 22.93 -17.15 22.97
CA ALA A 126 21.48 -17.34 22.82
C ALA A 126 20.83 -18.01 24.04
N GLU A 127 21.52 -18.97 24.67
CA GLU A 127 21.04 -19.62 25.90
C GLU A 127 21.03 -18.65 27.08
N GLU A 128 22.10 -17.85 27.24
CA GLU A 128 22.20 -16.81 28.27
C GLU A 128 21.09 -15.77 28.14
N ILE A 129 20.81 -15.30 26.92
CA ILE A 129 19.76 -14.31 26.65
C ILE A 129 18.36 -14.95 26.73
N GLY A 130 18.26 -16.26 26.54
CA GLY A 130 17.00 -17.01 26.54
C GLY A 130 16.19 -16.79 25.27
N VAL A 131 16.82 -16.93 24.09
CA VAL A 131 16.16 -16.78 22.78
C VAL A 131 16.22 -18.09 21.97
N GLU A 132 15.19 -18.34 21.17
CA GLU A 132 15.20 -19.48 20.25
C GLU A 132 15.91 -19.10 18.94
N VAL A 133 16.89 -19.91 18.51
CA VAL A 133 17.67 -19.67 17.29
C VAL A 133 17.24 -20.62 16.18
N ILE A 134 16.84 -20.06 15.04
CA ILE A 134 16.63 -20.79 13.79
C ILE A 134 17.72 -20.42 12.81
N ARG A 135 18.52 -21.40 12.38
CA ARG A 135 19.55 -21.17 11.36
C ARG A 135 19.15 -21.78 10.02
N LEU A 136 19.12 -20.93 8.98
CA LEU A 136 18.91 -21.37 7.61
C LEU A 136 20.23 -21.81 6.97
N SER A 137 20.18 -22.87 6.16
CA SER A 137 21.37 -23.45 5.51
C SER A 137 22.01 -22.53 4.47
N SER A 138 21.27 -21.56 3.96
CA SER A 138 21.76 -20.57 2.98
C SER A 138 20.87 -19.32 3.01
N ASN A 139 21.38 -18.20 2.49
CA ASN A 139 20.65 -16.93 2.39
C ASN A 139 19.44 -17.04 1.44
N GLN A 140 18.26 -17.11 2.03
CA GLN A 140 16.97 -17.08 1.35
C GLN A 140 16.45 -15.65 1.17
N GLY A 141 16.97 -14.71 1.95
CA GLY A 141 16.60 -13.31 2.03
C GLY A 141 15.62 -13.02 3.16
N LYS A 142 15.41 -11.73 3.45
CA LYS A 142 14.56 -11.24 4.55
C LYS A 142 13.17 -11.90 4.58
N GLY A 143 12.48 -12.00 3.45
CA GLY A 143 11.18 -12.65 3.36
C GLY A 143 11.22 -14.15 3.68
N GLY A 144 12.28 -14.85 3.29
CA GLY A 144 12.51 -16.26 3.61
C GLY A 144 12.73 -16.46 5.11
N ALA A 145 13.59 -15.65 5.72
CA ALA A 145 13.84 -15.66 7.15
C ALA A 145 12.57 -15.36 7.96
N LEU A 146 11.83 -14.32 7.58
CA LEU A 146 10.55 -13.97 8.20
C LEU A 146 9.54 -15.11 8.09
N MET A 147 9.42 -15.75 6.92
CA MET A 147 8.48 -16.87 6.73
C MET A 147 8.88 -18.11 7.53
N ALA A 148 10.17 -18.40 7.68
CA ALA A 148 10.65 -19.46 8.57
C ALA A 148 10.28 -19.15 10.03
N GLY A 149 10.52 -17.91 10.47
CA GLY A 149 10.15 -17.44 11.80
C GLY A 149 8.65 -17.50 12.06
N PHE A 150 7.81 -17.03 11.13
CA PHE A 150 6.35 -17.08 11.29
C PHE A 150 5.81 -18.51 11.38
N LYS A 151 6.39 -19.46 10.65
CA LYS A 151 6.01 -20.88 10.80
C LYS A 151 6.32 -21.38 12.20
N ARG A 152 7.52 -21.09 12.71
CA ARG A 152 7.91 -21.51 14.05
C ARG A 152 7.08 -20.82 15.14
N ALA A 153 6.86 -19.52 15.02
CA ALA A 153 5.96 -18.77 15.88
C ALA A 153 4.55 -19.38 15.91
N HIS A 154 4.04 -19.83 14.76
CA HIS A 154 2.74 -20.49 14.70
C HIS A 154 2.72 -21.85 15.40
N GLU A 155 3.79 -22.65 15.28
CA GLU A 155 3.95 -23.92 16.01
C GLU A 155 3.98 -23.71 17.53
N LEU A 156 4.57 -22.60 17.97
CA LEU A 156 4.57 -22.16 19.36
C LEU A 156 3.25 -21.51 19.79
N GLY A 157 2.25 -21.43 18.91
CA GLY A 157 0.94 -20.88 19.22
C GLY A 157 0.90 -19.35 19.34
N TRP A 158 1.85 -18.63 18.74
CA TRP A 158 1.79 -17.17 18.70
C TRP A 158 0.64 -16.72 17.80
N ASP A 159 -0.12 -15.75 18.30
CA ASP A 159 -1.14 -15.05 17.54
C ASP A 159 -0.52 -13.89 16.77
N VAL A 160 0.43 -13.20 17.37
CA VAL A 160 1.10 -12.04 16.79
C VAL A 160 2.62 -12.15 16.94
N ALA A 161 3.35 -11.84 15.87
CA ALA A 161 4.80 -11.72 15.87
C ALA A 161 5.20 -10.27 15.60
N ILE A 162 5.91 -9.66 16.55
CA ILE A 162 6.54 -8.36 16.37
C ILE A 162 7.91 -8.58 15.72
N THR A 163 8.13 -8.07 14.52
CA THR A 163 9.43 -8.14 13.85
C THR A 163 10.24 -6.90 14.13
N ILE A 164 11.53 -7.06 14.41
CA ILE A 164 12.51 -5.97 14.53
C ILE A 164 13.79 -6.35 13.79
N ASP A 165 14.35 -5.41 13.02
CA ASP A 165 15.57 -5.67 12.25
C ASP A 165 16.80 -5.71 13.18
N SER A 166 17.77 -6.58 12.89
CA SER A 166 18.96 -6.77 13.73
C SER A 166 20.06 -5.69 13.57
N ASP A 167 19.83 -4.66 12.74
CA ASP A 167 20.82 -3.63 12.40
C ASP A 167 20.94 -2.50 13.43
N GLY A 168 20.14 -2.54 14.50
CA GLY A 168 20.15 -1.56 15.58
C GLY A 168 19.53 -0.19 15.23
N GLN A 169 18.87 -0.04 14.08
CA GLN A 169 18.21 1.22 13.71
C GLN A 169 16.88 1.42 14.45
N HIS A 170 16.23 0.32 14.85
CA HIS A 170 14.98 0.33 15.59
C HIS A 170 15.24 0.14 17.07
N ASP A 171 14.61 0.98 17.90
CA ASP A 171 14.71 0.89 19.35
C ASP A 171 13.70 -0.12 19.90
N PRO A 172 14.12 -1.21 20.57
CA PRO A 172 13.21 -2.14 21.22
C PRO A 172 12.28 -1.47 22.25
N ASP A 173 12.59 -0.27 22.74
CA ASP A 173 11.75 0.47 23.70
C ASP A 173 10.41 0.94 23.10
N ASP A 174 10.24 0.83 21.78
CA ASP A 174 8.96 1.04 21.08
C ASP A 174 8.04 -0.20 21.09
N ILE A 175 8.49 -1.38 21.55
CA ILE A 175 7.67 -2.60 21.63
C ILE A 175 6.34 -2.36 22.39
N PRO A 176 6.31 -1.67 23.55
CA PRO A 176 5.06 -1.36 24.25
C PRO A 176 4.00 -0.68 23.39
N THR A 177 4.40 0.23 22.49
CA THR A 177 3.47 0.91 21.57
C THR A 177 2.77 -0.07 20.63
N PHE A 178 3.46 -1.14 20.20
CA PHE A 178 2.83 -2.21 19.44
C PHE A 178 1.90 -3.04 20.31
N LEU A 179 2.32 -3.41 21.53
CA LEU A 179 1.51 -4.21 22.45
C LEU A 179 0.16 -3.54 22.74
N ASP A 180 0.15 -2.24 23.01
CA ASP A 180 -1.09 -1.48 23.24
C ASP A 180 -2.04 -1.54 22.04
N LYS A 181 -1.48 -1.46 20.83
CA LYS A 181 -2.27 -1.54 19.60
C LYS A 181 -2.75 -2.96 19.29
N ILE A 182 -1.93 -3.97 19.58
CA ILE A 182 -2.29 -5.39 19.44
C ILE A 182 -3.45 -5.75 20.36
N ARG A 183 -3.46 -5.28 21.62
CA ARG A 183 -4.59 -5.51 22.54
C ARG A 183 -5.92 -5.00 21.99
N GLN A 184 -5.90 -3.89 21.23
CA GLN A 184 -7.10 -3.31 20.62
C GLN A 184 -7.49 -4.00 19.31
N GLU A 185 -6.50 -4.37 18.48
CA GLU A 185 -6.71 -4.87 17.13
C GLU A 185 -5.75 -6.04 16.81
N PRO A 186 -5.91 -7.22 17.43
CA PRO A 186 -4.94 -8.32 17.34
C PRO A 186 -4.86 -8.96 15.95
N ASP A 187 -5.90 -8.80 15.13
CA ASP A 187 -5.93 -9.25 13.75
C ASP A 187 -5.32 -8.23 12.76
N ALA A 188 -4.88 -7.05 13.22
CA ALA A 188 -4.31 -6.03 12.34
C ALA A 188 -2.82 -6.30 12.06
N LEU A 189 -2.40 -6.00 10.84
CA LEU A 189 -0.99 -5.82 10.52
C LEU A 189 -0.61 -4.38 10.89
N ILE A 190 0.21 -4.22 11.92
CA ILE A 190 0.61 -2.92 12.47
C ILE A 190 2.03 -2.60 12.01
N VAL A 191 2.25 -1.40 11.49
CA VAL A 191 3.56 -0.94 10.98
C VAL A 191 4.08 0.24 11.78
N GLY A 192 5.32 0.16 12.24
CA GLY A 192 6.00 1.28 12.87
C GLY A 192 6.24 2.41 11.87
N SER A 193 5.67 3.57 12.14
CA SER A 193 5.79 4.78 11.34
C SER A 193 6.82 5.70 11.95
N ARG A 194 7.98 5.77 11.30
CA ARG A 194 9.11 6.58 11.74
C ARG A 194 8.73 8.06 11.75
N HIS A 195 8.83 8.71 12.91
CA HIS A 195 8.62 10.15 13.01
C HIS A 195 9.90 10.90 12.63
N PHE A 196 9.79 11.74 11.61
CA PHE A 196 10.90 12.58 11.18
C PHE A 196 10.70 13.98 11.76
N GLY A 197 11.16 14.16 13.00
CA GLY A 197 11.45 15.50 13.50
C GLY A 197 12.39 16.24 12.55
N LYS A 198 12.42 17.58 12.59
CA LYS A 198 13.16 18.45 11.66
C LYS A 198 14.69 18.19 11.54
N ASN A 199 15.27 17.27 12.33
CA ASN A 199 16.71 17.16 12.56
C ASN A 199 17.32 15.75 12.36
N GLN A 200 17.16 15.10 11.20
CA GLN A 200 17.95 13.88 10.95
C GLN A 200 18.46 13.77 9.51
N ASN A 201 19.70 13.27 9.37
CA ASN A 201 20.54 13.10 8.16
C ASN A 201 19.94 12.17 7.09
N ILE A 202 18.69 12.38 6.71
CA ILE A 202 17.99 11.55 5.72
C ILE A 202 18.40 12.04 4.34
N THR A 203 19.06 11.17 3.60
CA THR A 203 19.37 11.45 2.20
C THR A 203 18.09 11.66 1.41
N TRP A 204 18.08 12.65 0.52
CA TRP A 204 16.97 12.93 -0.41
C TRP A 204 16.45 11.67 -1.12
N LYS A 205 17.36 10.76 -1.48
CA LYS A 205 17.06 9.48 -2.14
C LYS A 205 16.17 8.57 -1.28
N SER A 206 16.42 8.49 0.03
CA SER A 206 15.62 7.69 0.95
C SER A 206 14.21 8.27 1.13
N ARG A 207 14.09 9.59 1.21
CA ARG A 207 12.78 10.28 1.27
C ARG A 207 11.96 10.04 0.00
N PHE A 208 12.58 10.14 -1.18
CA PHE A 208 11.92 9.84 -2.45
C PHE A 208 11.49 8.37 -2.56
N GLY A 209 12.39 7.43 -2.23
CA GLY A 209 12.10 6.00 -2.26
C GLY A 209 10.90 5.64 -1.37
N ARG A 210 10.82 6.21 -0.16
CA ARG A 210 9.68 6.00 0.74
C ARG A 210 8.39 6.57 0.18
N GLY A 211 8.41 7.79 -0.35
CA GLY A 211 7.24 8.40 -1.00
C GLY A 211 6.73 7.57 -2.17
N PHE A 212 7.64 7.04 -3.00
CA PHE A 212 7.32 6.17 -4.11
C PHE A 212 6.69 4.83 -3.66
N SER A 213 7.28 4.16 -2.66
CA SER A 213 6.71 2.93 -2.10
C SER A 213 5.34 3.15 -1.46
N ASN A 214 5.17 4.23 -0.70
CA ASN A 214 3.88 4.58 -0.10
C ASN A 214 2.82 4.88 -1.15
N PHE A 215 3.18 5.58 -2.23
CA PHE A 215 2.28 5.84 -3.36
C PHE A 215 1.79 4.54 -3.98
N TRP A 216 2.70 3.62 -4.35
CA TRP A 216 2.32 2.35 -4.96
C TRP A 216 1.52 1.46 -4.03
N LEU A 217 1.87 1.41 -2.74
CA LEU A 217 1.05 0.69 -1.75
C LEU A 217 -0.35 1.29 -1.70
N ARG A 218 -0.49 2.62 -1.63
CA ARG A 218 -1.78 3.30 -1.58
C ARG A 218 -2.62 3.00 -2.83
N VAL A 219 -2.02 3.01 -4.01
CA VAL A 219 -2.69 2.68 -5.28
C VAL A 219 -3.14 1.22 -5.32
N ILE A 220 -2.26 0.28 -4.94
CA ILE A 220 -2.50 -1.16 -5.12
C ILE A 220 -3.36 -1.74 -3.99
N ALA A 221 -3.06 -1.38 -2.73
CA ALA A 221 -3.79 -1.84 -1.54
C ALA A 221 -5.08 -1.04 -1.30
N GLY A 222 -5.16 0.18 -1.84
CA GLY A 222 -6.31 1.08 -1.68
C GLY A 222 -6.45 1.65 -0.27
N ARG A 223 -5.40 1.60 0.56
CA ARG A 223 -5.35 2.22 1.90
C ARG A 223 -4.02 2.96 2.08
N PRO A 224 -4.01 4.18 2.66
CA PRO A 224 -2.77 4.88 2.97
C PRO A 224 -2.06 4.21 4.15
N LEU A 225 -0.74 4.17 4.08
CA LEU A 225 0.13 3.82 5.21
C LEU A 225 1.27 4.85 5.24
N PRO A 226 1.58 5.45 6.39
CA PRO A 226 2.55 6.54 6.48
C PRO A 226 3.99 6.08 6.22
N ASP A 227 4.33 4.82 6.51
CA ASP A 227 5.67 4.26 6.26
C ASP A 227 5.61 2.77 5.89
N SER A 228 5.51 2.47 4.60
CA SER A 228 5.49 1.08 4.12
C SER A 228 6.84 0.38 4.12
N GLN A 229 7.92 1.09 4.44
CA GLN A 229 9.31 0.58 4.35
C GLN A 229 9.95 0.35 5.73
N SER A 230 9.21 0.53 6.82
CA SER A 230 9.71 0.17 8.15
C SER A 230 9.73 -1.35 8.32
N GLY A 231 10.82 -1.90 8.87
CA GLY A 231 10.95 -3.32 9.21
C GLY A 231 10.32 -3.67 10.56
N PHE A 232 10.08 -2.66 11.40
CA PHE A 232 9.44 -2.82 12.70
C PHE A 232 7.92 -2.92 12.57
N ARG A 233 7.37 -4.13 12.73
CA ARG A 233 5.96 -4.43 12.44
C ARG A 233 5.41 -5.49 13.37
N ALA A 234 4.12 -5.47 13.63
CA ALA A 234 3.41 -6.60 14.22
C ALA A 234 2.57 -7.32 13.16
N TYR A 235 2.69 -8.63 13.10
CA TYR A 235 2.04 -9.49 12.12
C TYR A 235 1.11 -10.50 12.81
N PRO A 236 -0.18 -10.56 12.41
CA PRO A 236 -1.08 -11.61 12.89
C PRO A 236 -0.71 -12.94 12.22
N VAL A 237 0.03 -13.78 12.94
CA VAL A 237 0.78 -14.92 12.39
C VAL A 237 -0.11 -15.88 11.58
N PRO A 238 -1.27 -16.34 12.09
CA PRO A 238 -2.12 -17.27 11.34
C PRO A 238 -2.60 -16.69 10.01
N HIS A 239 -2.92 -15.40 10.00
CA HIS A 239 -3.42 -14.72 8.80
C HIS A 239 -2.32 -14.55 7.77
N ILE A 240 -1.10 -14.19 8.19
CA ILE A 240 0.05 -14.05 7.28
C ILE A 240 0.41 -15.37 6.61
N LEU A 241 0.44 -16.47 7.37
CA LEU A 241 0.67 -17.80 6.79
C LEU A 241 -0.42 -18.19 5.78
N ALA A 242 -1.67 -17.79 6.04
CA ALA A 242 -2.76 -18.01 5.10
C ALA A 242 -2.63 -17.21 3.79
N LEU A 243 -1.90 -16.08 3.73
CA LEU A 243 -1.79 -15.29 2.50
C LEU A 243 -0.99 -15.97 1.38
N GLN A 244 -0.12 -16.92 1.73
CA GLN A 244 0.76 -17.63 0.79
C GLN A 244 1.55 -16.66 -0.11
N CYS A 245 2.19 -15.67 0.52
CA CYS A 245 3.14 -14.77 -0.14
C CYS A 245 4.22 -15.59 -0.86
N ARG A 246 4.64 -15.14 -2.04
CA ARG A 246 5.48 -15.92 -2.96
C ARG A 246 6.92 -15.41 -3.03
N THR A 247 7.16 -14.23 -2.50
CA THR A 247 8.45 -13.57 -2.56
C THR A 247 9.28 -13.83 -1.30
N GLY A 248 10.61 -13.93 -1.47
CA GLY A 248 11.54 -14.36 -0.41
C GLY A 248 12.55 -13.31 0.04
N ARG A 249 12.63 -12.15 -0.61
CA ARG A 249 13.60 -11.09 -0.29
C ARG A 249 12.87 -9.82 0.15
N TYR A 250 13.46 -8.64 -0.06
CA TYR A 250 12.88 -7.35 0.34
C TYR A 250 11.49 -7.09 -0.27
N GLU A 251 11.21 -7.65 -1.45
CA GLU A 251 9.88 -7.55 -2.06
C GLU A 251 8.74 -8.19 -1.22
N PHE A 252 9.06 -9.08 -0.27
CA PHE A 252 8.09 -9.66 0.66
C PHE A 252 7.39 -8.59 1.51
N GLU A 253 8.14 -7.59 1.96
CA GLU A 253 7.61 -6.52 2.83
C GLU A 253 6.54 -5.69 2.12
N VAL A 254 6.57 -5.62 0.78
CA VAL A 254 5.53 -4.98 -0.03
C VAL A 254 4.40 -5.96 -0.34
N GLU A 255 4.73 -7.19 -0.74
CA GLU A 255 3.74 -8.21 -1.09
C GLU A 255 2.78 -8.49 0.09
N VAL A 256 3.31 -8.62 1.30
CA VAL A 256 2.54 -8.95 2.50
C VAL A 256 1.52 -7.86 2.84
N LEU A 257 1.88 -6.57 2.71
CA LEU A 257 0.97 -5.45 2.96
C LEU A 257 -0.18 -5.42 1.95
N VAL A 258 0.15 -5.57 0.66
CA VAL A 258 -0.86 -5.57 -0.42
C VAL A 258 -1.82 -6.75 -0.26
N ARG A 259 -1.30 -7.95 -0.05
CA ARG A 259 -2.12 -9.15 0.13
C ARG A 259 -2.96 -9.10 1.40
N SER A 260 -2.42 -8.54 2.48
CA SER A 260 -3.16 -8.33 3.73
C SER A 260 -4.36 -7.41 3.48
N ALA A 261 -4.14 -6.26 2.85
CA ALA A 261 -5.22 -5.33 2.51
C ALA A 261 -6.28 -5.94 1.57
N TRP A 262 -5.87 -6.80 0.63
CA TRP A 262 -6.80 -7.51 -0.25
C TRP A 262 -7.56 -8.63 0.45
N ALA A 263 -6.98 -9.22 1.49
CA ALA A 263 -7.60 -10.25 2.31
C ALA A 263 -8.54 -9.69 3.39
N GLY A 264 -8.60 -8.37 3.55
CA GLY A 264 -9.40 -7.67 4.55
C GLY A 264 -8.68 -7.45 5.88
N ILE A 265 -7.42 -7.88 6.01
CA ILE A 265 -6.61 -7.67 7.22
C ILE A 265 -6.39 -6.15 7.38
N PRO A 266 -6.77 -5.54 8.52
CA PRO A 266 -6.56 -4.12 8.75
C PRO A 266 -5.08 -3.77 8.72
N LEU A 267 -4.73 -2.69 8.02
CA LEU A 267 -3.39 -2.10 8.06
C LEU A 267 -3.41 -0.90 9.01
N ARG A 268 -2.59 -0.94 10.06
CA ARG A 268 -2.47 0.11 11.07
C ARG A 268 -1.04 0.62 11.16
N ALA A 269 -0.89 1.81 11.72
CA ALA A 269 0.42 2.40 11.97
C ALA A 269 0.51 2.93 13.39
N VAL A 270 1.68 2.78 13.99
CA VAL A 270 2.03 3.34 15.31
C VAL A 270 3.28 4.20 15.15
N PRO A 271 3.40 5.35 15.83
CA PRO A 271 4.65 6.13 15.79
C PRO A 271 5.79 5.32 16.42
N ILE A 272 6.98 5.39 15.84
CA ILE A 272 8.21 4.81 16.39
C ILE A 272 9.37 5.77 16.20
N ASP A 273 10.39 5.62 17.04
CA ASP A 273 11.67 6.29 16.93
C ASP A 273 12.68 5.44 16.15
N VAL A 274 13.61 6.11 15.48
CA VAL A 274 14.66 5.46 14.69
C VAL A 274 15.97 6.18 14.85
N TYR A 275 16.99 5.39 15.16
CA TYR A 275 18.38 5.81 15.18
C TYR A 275 19.00 5.61 13.79
N TYR A 276 19.68 6.64 13.28
CA TYR A 276 20.46 6.55 12.05
C TYR A 276 21.95 6.61 12.38
N PRO A 277 22.68 5.47 12.37
CA PRO A 277 24.11 5.48 12.59
C PRO A 277 24.84 6.27 11.48
N PRO A 278 26.08 6.73 11.74
CA PRO A 278 26.98 7.29 10.73
C PRO A 278 27.09 6.39 9.49
N LYS A 279 27.36 6.97 8.31
CA LYS A 279 27.36 6.21 7.04
C LYS A 279 28.38 5.07 7.04
N GLU A 280 29.45 5.24 7.79
CA GLU A 280 30.60 4.36 7.91
C GLU A 280 30.26 3.06 8.66
N GLU A 281 29.28 3.10 9.57
CA GLU A 281 28.81 1.95 10.35
C GLU A 281 27.58 1.29 9.72
N ARG A 282 27.01 1.89 8.66
CA ARG A 282 25.77 1.42 8.04
C ARG A 282 26.03 0.24 7.10
N ILE A 283 25.81 -0.97 7.61
CA ILE A 283 25.76 -2.17 6.79
C ILE A 283 24.36 -2.26 6.16
N SER A 284 24.28 -2.04 4.84
CA SER A 284 23.05 -2.27 4.08
C SER A 284 23.27 -3.37 3.05
N HIS A 285 22.53 -4.47 3.19
CA HIS A 285 22.52 -5.56 2.22
C HIS A 285 21.59 -5.30 1.01
N PHE A 286 20.98 -4.11 0.94
CA PHE A 286 20.11 -3.70 -0.16
C PHE A 286 20.92 -3.39 -1.43
N ARG A 287 20.73 -4.19 -2.48
CA ARG A 287 21.40 -4.00 -3.77
C ARG A 287 20.56 -3.07 -4.65
N THR A 288 20.84 -1.77 -4.55
CA THR A 288 20.04 -0.67 -5.12
C THR A 288 19.35 -0.97 -6.44
N ILE A 289 20.08 -1.35 -7.50
CA ILE A 289 19.49 -1.57 -8.83
C ILE A 289 18.66 -2.87 -8.88
N ARG A 290 19.20 -3.96 -8.34
CA ARG A 290 18.58 -5.29 -8.46
C ARG A 290 17.31 -5.38 -7.62
N ASP A 291 17.34 -4.92 -6.39
CA ASP A 291 16.20 -5.01 -5.49
C ASP A 291 15.13 -3.97 -5.85
N PHE A 292 15.53 -2.79 -6.33
CA PHE A 292 14.57 -1.85 -6.92
C PHE A 292 13.84 -2.43 -8.13
N LEU A 293 14.55 -3.14 -9.03
CA LEU A 293 13.92 -3.79 -10.19
C LEU A 293 12.96 -4.90 -9.76
N ARG A 294 13.33 -5.73 -8.77
CA ARG A 294 12.45 -6.78 -8.21
C ARG A 294 11.16 -6.20 -7.63
N ILE A 295 11.29 -5.17 -6.79
CA ILE A 295 10.15 -4.47 -6.19
C ILE A 295 9.27 -3.84 -7.28
N SER A 296 9.88 -3.23 -8.29
CA SER A 296 9.15 -2.63 -9.42
C SER A 296 8.38 -3.67 -10.23
N LEU A 297 9.00 -4.82 -10.54
CA LEU A 297 8.34 -5.93 -11.23
C LEU A 297 7.19 -6.52 -10.39
N LEU A 298 7.38 -6.67 -9.08
CA LEU A 298 6.31 -7.10 -8.17
C LEU A 298 5.15 -6.11 -8.18
N ASN A 299 5.41 -4.80 -8.06
CA ASN A 299 4.38 -3.78 -8.07
C ASN A 299 3.61 -3.78 -9.40
N SER A 300 4.30 -3.90 -10.53
CA SER A 300 3.64 -4.05 -11.84
C SER A 300 2.73 -5.27 -11.87
N PHE A 301 3.22 -6.44 -11.41
CA PHE A 301 2.40 -7.65 -11.34
C PHE A 301 1.17 -7.48 -10.44
N LEU A 302 1.33 -6.93 -9.24
CA LEU A 302 0.24 -6.70 -8.30
C LEU A 302 -0.76 -5.67 -8.84
N PHE A 303 -0.31 -4.66 -9.57
CA PHE A 303 -1.17 -3.70 -10.24
C PHE A 303 -2.02 -4.36 -11.33
N PHE A 304 -1.45 -5.18 -12.21
CA PHE A 304 -2.25 -5.93 -13.18
C PHE A 304 -3.18 -6.96 -12.50
N ARG A 305 -2.74 -7.57 -11.40
CA ARG A 305 -3.58 -8.46 -10.60
C ARG A 305 -4.74 -7.73 -9.90
N LEU A 306 -4.57 -6.47 -9.54
CA LEU A 306 -5.64 -5.60 -9.02
C LEU A 306 -6.73 -5.36 -10.06
N LEU A 307 -6.34 -5.11 -11.32
CA LEU A 307 -7.25 -4.89 -12.45
C LEU A 307 -7.95 -6.17 -12.92
N SER A 308 -7.39 -7.33 -12.61
CA SER A 308 -7.98 -8.62 -12.96
C SER A 308 -9.27 -8.90 -12.18
N PRO A 309 -10.34 -9.40 -12.82
CA PRO A 309 -11.61 -9.74 -12.16
C PRO A 309 -11.52 -10.99 -11.24
N LEU A 310 -10.37 -11.65 -11.19
CA LEU A 310 -10.19 -12.88 -10.41
C LEU A 310 -10.39 -12.62 -8.90
N PRO A 311 -11.16 -13.48 -8.20
CA PRO A 311 -11.42 -13.31 -6.78
C PRO A 311 -10.11 -13.26 -6.00
N LYS A 312 -10.06 -12.36 -5.01
CA LYS A 312 -8.92 -12.22 -4.10
C LYS A 312 -9.16 -13.11 -2.88
N LYS A 313 -8.09 -13.71 -2.37
CA LYS A 313 -8.18 -14.55 -1.16
C LYS A 313 -8.64 -13.68 0.00
N LYS A 314 -9.74 -14.06 0.63
CA LYS A 314 -10.19 -13.47 1.90
C LYS A 314 -9.76 -14.37 3.04
N VAL A 315 -9.39 -13.78 4.16
CA VAL A 315 -9.09 -14.50 5.39
C VAL A 315 -10.23 -14.24 6.37
N LYS A 316 -10.67 -15.27 7.09
CA LYS A 316 -11.66 -15.12 8.15
C LYS A 316 -10.93 -14.52 9.36
N LEU A 317 -11.21 -13.26 9.63
CA LEU A 317 -10.68 -12.58 10.81
C LEU A 317 -11.37 -13.12 12.06
N ARG A 318 -10.63 -13.19 13.16
CA ARG A 318 -11.17 -13.57 14.48
C ARG A 318 -12.09 -12.46 15.00
N PHE A 319 -11.78 -11.21 14.65
CA PHE A 319 -12.53 -10.01 15.01
C PHE A 319 -13.01 -9.29 13.75
N ALA A 320 -14.29 -8.93 13.73
CA ALA A 320 -14.90 -8.27 12.58
C ALA A 320 -14.29 -6.87 12.39
N PRO A 321 -13.67 -6.57 11.24
CA PRO A 321 -13.14 -5.25 10.99
C PRO A 321 -14.29 -4.27 10.75
N GLN A 322 -14.08 -3.00 11.13
CA GLN A 322 -14.97 -1.91 10.72
C GLN A 322 -15.10 -1.87 9.19
N GLN A 323 -16.34 -1.68 8.74
CA GLN A 323 -16.85 -1.74 7.37
C GLN A 323 -15.81 -1.41 6.27
N GLU A 324 -15.52 -2.37 5.39
CA GLU A 324 -14.63 -2.15 4.26
C GLU A 324 -15.28 -1.30 3.16
N LEU A 325 -14.62 -0.20 2.77
CA LEU A 325 -14.95 0.56 1.58
C LEU A 325 -14.73 -0.28 0.31
N THR A 326 -15.67 -0.23 -0.64
CA THR A 326 -15.55 -0.86 -1.97
C THR A 326 -14.40 -0.26 -2.79
N PHE A 327 -13.94 -0.94 -3.84
CA PHE A 327 -12.84 -0.43 -4.70
C PHE A 327 -13.10 0.98 -5.23
N HIS A 328 -14.32 1.27 -5.71
CA HIS A 328 -14.69 2.61 -6.16
C HIS A 328 -14.64 3.63 -5.03
N GLN A 329 -15.08 3.27 -3.83
CA GLN A 329 -15.00 4.13 -2.65
C GLN A 329 -13.54 4.36 -2.20
N LYS A 330 -12.66 3.35 -2.31
CA LYS A 330 -11.21 3.48 -2.06
C LYS A 330 -10.55 4.43 -3.06
N MET A 331 -10.88 4.30 -4.35
CA MET A 331 -10.41 5.21 -5.39
C MET A 331 -10.90 6.63 -5.14
N LEU A 332 -12.21 6.82 -4.89
CA LEU A 332 -12.77 8.14 -4.59
C LEU A 332 -12.15 8.78 -3.35
N ALA A 333 -11.90 8.01 -2.28
CA ALA A 333 -11.24 8.50 -1.08
C ALA A 333 -9.77 8.90 -1.34
N PHE A 334 -9.04 8.14 -2.16
CA PHE A 334 -7.70 8.51 -2.62
C PHE A 334 -7.72 9.85 -3.35
N TRP A 335 -8.65 10.03 -4.29
CA TRP A 335 -8.78 11.25 -5.07
C TRP A 335 -9.17 12.45 -4.19
N ARG A 336 -10.12 12.29 -3.27
CA ARG A 336 -10.50 13.35 -2.32
C ARG A 336 -9.34 13.77 -1.43
N GLY A 337 -8.61 12.82 -0.85
CA GLY A 337 -7.50 13.13 0.06
C GLY A 337 -6.36 13.91 -0.59
N GLU A 338 -6.04 13.64 -1.86
CA GLU A 338 -5.01 14.43 -2.56
C GLU A 338 -5.52 15.80 -3.05
N VAL A 339 -6.81 15.91 -3.39
CA VAL A 339 -7.42 17.19 -3.75
C VAL A 339 -7.57 18.09 -2.51
N GLU A 340 -7.99 17.55 -1.37
CA GLU A 340 -8.17 18.29 -0.11
C GLU A 340 -6.84 18.69 0.54
N SER A 341 -5.77 17.90 0.36
CA SER A 341 -4.43 18.27 0.84
C SER A 341 -3.75 19.34 0.00
N ALA A 342 -4.23 19.59 -1.22
CA ALA A 342 -3.79 20.70 -2.05
C ALA A 342 -4.46 22.01 -1.57
N LYS A 343 -3.81 22.74 -0.65
CA LYS A 343 -4.16 24.12 -0.24
C LYS A 343 -3.97 25.16 -1.39
N GLN A 344 -4.27 24.78 -2.62
CA GLN A 344 -4.01 25.60 -3.80
C GLN A 344 -5.18 26.55 -4.06
N SER A 345 -4.84 27.71 -4.59
CA SER A 345 -5.83 28.70 -5.03
C SER A 345 -6.60 28.19 -6.25
N ASN A 346 -7.82 28.71 -6.47
CA ASN A 346 -8.61 28.37 -7.65
C ASN A 346 -7.87 28.68 -8.96
N ALA A 347 -7.02 29.72 -8.95
CA ALA A 347 -6.20 30.08 -10.10
C ALA A 347 -5.13 29.02 -10.40
N GLU A 348 -4.44 28.49 -9.38
CA GLU A 348 -3.44 27.43 -9.55
C GLU A 348 -4.06 26.13 -10.08
N LEU A 349 -5.26 25.78 -9.60
CA LEU A 349 -6.01 24.62 -10.10
C LEU A 349 -6.47 24.82 -11.55
N ALA A 350 -6.99 26.00 -11.88
CA ALA A 350 -7.39 26.34 -13.24
C ALA A 350 -6.21 26.32 -14.23
N VAL A 351 -5.06 26.85 -13.84
CA VAL A 351 -3.82 26.77 -14.63
C VAL A 351 -3.40 25.32 -14.81
N ALA A 352 -3.50 24.49 -13.78
CA ALA A 352 -3.18 23.06 -13.88
C ALA A 352 -4.14 22.31 -14.83
N VAL A 353 -5.44 22.62 -14.82
CA VAL A 353 -6.41 22.04 -15.77
C VAL A 353 -6.08 22.47 -17.20
N GLY A 354 -5.87 23.77 -17.43
CA GLY A 354 -5.54 24.29 -18.76
C GLY A 354 -4.23 23.73 -19.30
N PHE A 355 -3.20 23.64 -18.47
CA PHE A 355 -1.92 23.04 -18.83
C PHE A 355 -2.05 21.54 -19.12
N GLY A 356 -2.83 20.81 -18.33
CA GLY A 356 -3.13 19.41 -18.59
C GLY A 356 -3.81 19.22 -19.95
N ALA A 357 -4.88 19.97 -20.24
CA ALA A 357 -5.58 19.90 -21.51
C ALA A 357 -4.69 20.27 -22.71
N PHE A 358 -3.85 21.30 -22.57
CA PHE A 358 -2.81 21.64 -23.55
C PHE A 358 -1.93 20.42 -23.84
N MET A 359 -1.32 19.85 -22.80
CA MET A 359 -0.45 18.68 -22.93
C MET A 359 -1.15 17.45 -23.52
N GLY A 360 -2.47 17.33 -23.32
CA GLY A 360 -3.28 16.25 -23.89
C GLY A 360 -3.43 16.32 -25.42
N ILE A 361 -3.25 17.49 -26.03
CA ILE A 361 -3.39 17.71 -27.48
C ILE A 361 -2.03 17.85 -28.18
N VAL A 362 -0.98 18.30 -27.46
CA VAL A 362 0.38 18.44 -28.01
C VAL A 362 0.81 17.12 -28.69
N PRO A 363 1.38 17.17 -29.91
CA PRO A 363 1.67 16.00 -30.76
C PRO A 363 2.90 15.19 -30.31
N ILE A 364 3.00 14.84 -29.03
CA ILE A 364 4.06 14.01 -28.43
C ILE A 364 3.52 12.62 -28.05
N TRP A 365 2.94 11.96 -29.04
CA TRP A 365 2.20 10.71 -28.88
C TRP A 365 2.97 9.63 -28.12
N GLY A 366 2.32 9.07 -27.11
CA GLY A 366 2.87 8.01 -26.25
C GLY A 366 3.71 8.53 -25.08
N TYR A 367 4.12 9.80 -25.11
CA TYR A 367 4.94 10.42 -24.07
C TYR A 367 4.25 11.61 -23.39
N GLN A 368 3.07 12.02 -23.83
CA GLN A 368 2.42 13.23 -23.32
C GLN A 368 2.22 13.24 -21.80
N MET A 369 1.85 12.12 -21.19
CA MET A 369 1.64 12.05 -19.74
C MET A 369 2.95 12.10 -18.95
N LEU A 370 4.03 11.50 -19.47
CA LEU A 370 5.35 11.54 -18.83
C LEU A 370 5.92 12.96 -18.87
N VAL A 371 5.83 13.61 -20.03
CA VAL A 371 6.26 15.00 -20.21
C VAL A 371 5.38 15.95 -19.39
N ALA A 372 4.06 15.75 -19.36
CA ALA A 372 3.15 16.54 -18.55
C ALA A 372 3.45 16.41 -17.05
N ALA A 373 3.71 15.21 -16.54
CA ALA A 373 4.11 14.98 -15.16
C ALA A 373 5.44 15.66 -14.81
N TYR A 374 6.42 15.55 -15.72
CA TYR A 374 7.74 16.16 -15.55
C TYR A 374 7.66 17.68 -15.54
N LEU A 375 6.97 18.29 -16.51
CA LEU A 375 6.79 19.73 -16.58
C LEU A 375 5.92 20.26 -15.43
N ALA A 376 4.86 19.56 -15.05
CA ALA A 376 4.07 19.91 -13.86
C ALA A 376 4.93 19.92 -12.59
N HIS A 377 5.89 19.01 -12.49
CA HIS A 377 6.85 19.02 -11.38
C HIS A 377 7.77 20.25 -11.41
N ILE A 378 8.33 20.59 -12.57
CA ILE A 378 9.21 21.76 -12.76
C ILE A 378 8.45 23.05 -12.43
N PHE A 379 7.24 23.21 -12.97
CA PHE A 379 6.41 24.39 -12.76
C PHE A 379 5.67 24.40 -11.42
N LYS A 380 5.93 23.42 -10.55
CA LYS A 380 5.29 23.27 -9.23
C LYS A 380 3.75 23.26 -9.28
N MET A 381 3.19 22.76 -10.37
CA MET A 381 1.75 22.62 -10.58
C MET A 381 1.21 21.37 -9.87
N ASN A 382 -0.11 21.29 -9.74
CA ASN A 382 -0.77 20.08 -9.25
C ASN A 382 -0.67 18.95 -10.28
N LYS A 383 0.25 18.01 -10.03
CA LYS A 383 0.54 16.90 -10.94
C LYS A 383 -0.69 16.04 -11.21
N ILE A 384 -1.55 15.85 -10.21
CA ILE A 384 -2.73 15.02 -10.35
C ILE A 384 -3.75 15.69 -11.26
N VAL A 385 -4.02 16.98 -11.05
CA VAL A 385 -4.94 17.74 -11.91
C VAL A 385 -4.41 17.84 -13.34
N VAL A 386 -3.11 18.11 -13.51
CA VAL A 386 -2.47 18.14 -14.84
C VAL A 386 -2.62 16.77 -15.52
N LEU A 387 -2.31 15.68 -14.82
CA LEU A 387 -2.41 14.34 -15.38
C LEU A 387 -3.85 13.96 -15.71
N ALA A 388 -4.81 14.27 -14.85
CA ALA A 388 -6.22 14.03 -15.09
C ALA A 388 -6.72 14.77 -16.34
N ALA A 389 -6.45 16.08 -16.43
CA ALA A 389 -6.86 16.92 -17.55
C ALA A 389 -6.14 16.58 -18.86
N SER A 390 -4.92 16.01 -18.79
CA SER A 390 -4.18 15.55 -19.98
C SER A 390 -4.80 14.36 -20.70
N ASN A 391 -5.80 13.70 -20.11
CA ASN A 391 -6.51 12.59 -20.74
C ASN A 391 -7.64 13.04 -21.69
N ILE A 392 -7.70 14.31 -22.08
CA ILE A 392 -8.72 14.85 -23.00
C ILE A 392 -8.78 14.10 -24.34
N SER A 393 -7.66 13.50 -24.74
CA SER A 393 -7.53 12.73 -25.99
C SER A 393 -7.82 11.24 -25.80
N PHE A 394 -8.32 10.77 -24.65
CA PHE A 394 -8.80 9.39 -24.49
C PHE A 394 -10.28 9.26 -24.88
N GLY A 395 -10.70 8.06 -25.33
CA GLY A 395 -12.08 7.79 -25.75
C GLY A 395 -12.32 8.09 -27.24
N PRO A 396 -13.52 8.54 -27.67
CA PRO A 396 -13.80 8.86 -29.08
C PRO A 396 -13.15 10.19 -29.54
N MET A 397 -12.45 10.90 -28.65
CA MET A 397 -11.88 12.23 -28.90
C MET A 397 -10.63 12.32 -29.81
N PRO A 398 -9.78 11.28 -30.02
CA PRO A 398 -8.65 11.36 -30.94
C PRO A 398 -9.05 11.75 -32.36
N ILE A 399 -10.19 11.23 -32.85
CA ILE A 399 -10.69 11.48 -34.21
C ILE A 399 -11.03 12.97 -34.40
N PRO A 400 -11.92 13.59 -33.59
CA PRO A 400 -12.24 15.01 -33.76
C PRO A 400 -11.05 15.92 -33.47
N ILE A 401 -10.18 15.60 -32.50
CA ILE A 401 -8.98 16.41 -32.22
C ILE A 401 -8.02 16.37 -33.42
N THR A 402 -7.81 15.20 -34.03
CA THR A 402 -6.94 15.05 -35.20
C THR A 402 -7.53 15.76 -36.41
N MET A 403 -8.84 15.65 -36.64
CA MET A 403 -9.52 16.36 -37.73
C MET A 403 -9.46 17.88 -37.55
N ALA A 404 -9.74 18.39 -36.34
CA ALA A 404 -9.62 19.82 -36.02
C ALA A 404 -8.17 20.30 -36.20
N SER A 405 -7.19 19.52 -35.74
CA SER A 405 -5.76 19.83 -35.91
C SER A 405 -5.38 19.91 -37.39
N LEU A 406 -5.84 18.96 -38.22
CA LEU A 406 -5.58 18.98 -39.66
C LEU A 406 -6.27 20.15 -40.35
N TRP A 407 -7.50 20.46 -39.95
CA TRP A 407 -8.26 21.57 -40.51
C TRP A 407 -7.61 22.92 -40.21
N ILE A 408 -7.27 23.16 -38.94
CA ILE A 408 -6.56 24.37 -38.51
C ILE A 408 -5.21 24.48 -39.22
N GLY A 409 -4.44 23.40 -39.25
CA GLY A 409 -3.13 23.38 -39.86
C GLY A 409 -3.14 23.66 -41.36
N HIS A 410 -4.09 23.06 -42.08
CA HIS A 410 -4.28 23.31 -43.52
C HIS A 410 -4.66 24.76 -43.77
N PHE A 411 -5.57 25.32 -42.98
CA PHE A 411 -5.94 26.73 -43.06
C PHE A 411 -4.74 27.65 -42.80
N LEU A 412 -3.92 27.36 -41.79
CA LEU A 412 -2.71 28.14 -41.49
C LEU A 412 -1.68 28.12 -42.62
N LEU A 413 -1.56 27.01 -43.34
CA LEU A 413 -0.58 26.85 -44.42
C LEU A 413 -1.06 27.38 -45.77
N THR A 414 -2.36 27.28 -46.05
CA THR A 414 -2.91 27.54 -47.40
C THR A 414 -3.89 28.70 -47.46
N GLY A 415 -4.40 29.18 -46.33
CA GLY A 415 -5.49 30.15 -46.25
C GLY A 415 -6.85 29.61 -46.68
N GLN A 416 -6.96 28.32 -47.01
CA GLN A 416 -8.18 27.69 -47.50
C GLN A 416 -8.82 26.80 -46.43
N THR A 417 -10.15 26.75 -46.42
CA THR A 417 -10.93 25.88 -45.51
C THR A 417 -11.25 24.52 -46.13
N THR A 418 -11.07 24.37 -47.44
CA THR A 418 -11.29 23.15 -48.21
C THR A 418 -9.96 22.46 -48.52
N GLY A 419 -9.93 21.14 -48.39
CA GLY A 419 -8.75 20.33 -48.66
C GLY A 419 -9.13 18.88 -48.94
N ALA A 420 -8.19 18.11 -49.50
CA ALA A 420 -8.35 16.66 -49.65
C ALA A 420 -8.18 16.00 -48.28
N TRP A 421 -9.29 15.69 -47.62
CA TRP A 421 -9.32 15.08 -46.27
C TRP A 421 -9.30 13.55 -46.30
N LEU A 422 -9.70 12.96 -47.43
CA LEU A 422 -9.66 11.52 -47.69
C LEU A 422 -8.55 11.23 -48.71
N GLY A 423 -7.79 10.18 -48.45
CA GLY A 423 -6.69 9.74 -49.31
C GLY A 423 -7.02 8.43 -50.04
N ASP A 424 -6.18 8.08 -51.00
CA ASP A 424 -6.17 6.74 -51.57
C ASP A 424 -5.45 5.78 -50.61
N PHE A 425 -6.19 4.80 -50.10
CA PHE A 425 -5.70 3.80 -49.16
C PHE A 425 -5.48 2.43 -49.81
N SER A 426 -5.40 2.37 -51.15
CA SER A 426 -5.26 1.13 -51.91
C SER A 426 -3.86 0.50 -51.83
N THR A 427 -2.80 1.31 -51.66
CA THR A 427 -1.41 0.84 -51.64
C THR A 427 -0.62 1.42 -50.46
N TRP A 428 0.44 0.72 -50.04
CA TRP A 428 1.30 1.19 -48.96
C TRP A 428 2.00 2.52 -49.29
N SER A 429 2.36 2.73 -50.56
CA SER A 429 2.96 3.97 -51.05
C SER A 429 1.97 5.13 -51.03
N SER A 430 0.71 4.92 -51.42
CA SER A 430 -0.33 5.96 -51.38
C SER A 430 -0.67 6.36 -49.94
N ILE A 431 -0.71 5.39 -49.01
CA ILE A 431 -0.89 5.64 -47.56
C ILE A 431 0.25 6.50 -47.03
N TRP A 432 1.51 6.17 -47.35
CA TRP A 432 2.68 6.92 -46.87
C TRP A 432 2.75 8.34 -47.44
N ALA A 433 2.47 8.49 -48.75
CA ALA A 433 2.42 9.79 -49.41
C ALA A 433 1.32 10.68 -48.80
N PHE A 434 0.15 10.11 -48.52
CA PHE A 434 -0.93 10.81 -47.86
C PHE A 434 -0.55 11.21 -46.42
N ALA A 435 -0.03 10.28 -45.62
CA ALA A 435 0.34 10.54 -44.24
C ALA A 435 1.42 11.63 -44.14
N SER A 436 2.49 11.53 -44.92
CA SER A 436 3.60 12.50 -44.92
C SER A 436 3.15 13.92 -45.29
N ALA A 437 2.25 14.07 -46.27
CA ALA A 437 1.67 15.36 -46.65
C ALA A 437 0.82 16.02 -45.54
N LYS A 438 0.31 15.23 -44.59
CA LYS A 438 -0.55 15.69 -43.50
C LYS A 438 0.21 15.95 -42.19
N VAL A 439 1.46 15.51 -42.06
CA VAL A 439 2.27 15.71 -40.85
C VAL A 439 2.43 17.19 -40.50
N VAL A 440 2.85 18.03 -41.44
CA VAL A 440 3.12 19.46 -41.17
C VAL A 440 1.84 20.22 -40.81
N PRO A 441 0.73 20.12 -41.57
CA PRO A 441 -0.56 20.67 -41.16
C PRO A 441 -0.96 20.18 -39.76
N TRP A 442 -0.90 18.87 -39.52
CA TRP A 442 -1.30 18.31 -38.23
C TRP A 442 -0.47 18.85 -37.05
N LEU A 443 0.86 18.96 -37.19
CA LEU A 443 1.73 19.51 -36.15
C LEU A 443 1.38 20.97 -35.83
N LEU A 444 1.24 21.81 -36.85
CA LEU A 444 0.93 23.24 -36.66
C LEU A 444 -0.46 23.44 -36.06
N GLY A 445 -1.45 22.73 -36.58
CA GLY A 445 -2.81 22.87 -36.10
C GLY A 445 -3.04 22.24 -34.72
N SER A 446 -2.35 21.14 -34.38
CA SER A 446 -2.41 20.56 -33.03
C SER A 446 -1.79 21.48 -31.98
N MET A 447 -0.69 22.17 -32.29
CA MET A 447 -0.10 23.17 -31.40
C MET A 447 -1.04 24.35 -31.14
N LEU A 448 -1.65 24.91 -32.19
CA LEU A 448 -2.62 26.00 -32.02
C LEU A 448 -3.88 25.54 -31.27
N LEU A 449 -4.42 24.38 -31.64
CA LEU A 449 -5.56 23.78 -30.96
C LEU A 449 -5.29 23.52 -29.48
N ALA A 450 -4.10 23.02 -29.14
CA ALA A 450 -3.69 22.78 -27.75
C ALA A 450 -3.72 24.07 -26.93
N VAL A 451 -3.19 25.17 -27.47
CA VAL A 451 -3.21 26.49 -26.80
C VAL A 451 -4.64 26.96 -26.58
N LEU A 452 -5.48 26.93 -27.62
CA LEU A 452 -6.86 27.40 -27.54
C LEU A 452 -7.69 26.60 -26.53
N VAL A 453 -7.62 25.27 -26.60
CA VAL A 453 -8.35 24.39 -25.69
C VAL A 453 -7.82 24.50 -24.26
N GLY A 454 -6.50 24.60 -24.07
CA GLY A 454 -5.88 24.81 -22.77
C GLY A 454 -6.34 26.11 -22.10
N LEU A 455 -6.37 27.22 -22.85
CA LEU A 455 -6.87 28.51 -22.36
C LEU A 455 -8.37 28.45 -22.04
N LEU A 456 -9.17 27.87 -22.93
CA LEU A 456 -10.62 27.75 -22.76
C LEU A 456 -10.97 26.95 -21.51
N LEU A 457 -10.37 25.77 -21.34
CA LEU A 457 -10.64 24.89 -20.21
C LEU A 457 -10.08 25.43 -18.89
N GLY A 458 -8.94 26.11 -18.93
CA GLY A 458 -8.43 26.83 -17.77
C GLY A 458 -9.39 27.93 -17.31
N LEU A 459 -9.85 28.78 -18.24
CA LEU A 459 -10.76 29.89 -17.94
C LEU A 459 -12.14 29.39 -17.46
N SER A 460 -12.72 28.40 -18.16
CA SER A 460 -14.02 27.84 -17.77
C SER A 460 -13.96 27.17 -16.40
N SER A 461 -12.86 26.46 -16.09
CA SER A 461 -12.64 25.86 -14.77
C SER A 461 -12.50 26.91 -13.68
N TYR A 462 -11.79 28.02 -13.96
CA TYR A 462 -11.66 29.13 -13.02
C TYR A 462 -13.02 29.75 -12.68
N ILE A 463 -13.82 30.05 -13.70
CA ILE A 463 -15.17 30.61 -13.55
C ILE A 463 -16.06 29.65 -12.74
N LEU A 464 -16.08 28.36 -13.10
CA LEU A 464 -16.86 27.34 -12.41
C LEU A 464 -16.48 27.24 -10.93
N MET A 465 -15.18 27.23 -10.61
CA MET A 465 -14.70 27.17 -9.23
C MET A 465 -15.05 28.43 -8.42
N GLN A 466 -15.14 29.61 -9.06
CA GLN A 466 -15.63 30.81 -8.37
C GLN A 466 -17.12 30.69 -7.99
N PHE A 467 -17.96 30.19 -8.90
CA PHE A 467 -19.38 30.01 -8.64
C PHE A 467 -19.64 29.00 -7.50
N ILE A 468 -18.97 27.85 -7.53
CA ILE A 468 -19.14 26.79 -6.52
C ILE A 468 -18.73 27.28 -5.12
N ARG A 469 -17.65 28.07 -5.01
CA ARG A 469 -17.20 28.58 -3.71
C ARG A 469 -18.12 29.65 -3.14
N LYS A 470 -18.73 30.46 -4.01
CA LYS A 470 -19.68 31.50 -3.61
C LYS A 470 -20.96 30.90 -3.02
N THR A 471 -21.47 29.83 -3.63
CA THR A 471 -22.64 29.10 -3.10
C THR A 471 -22.36 28.44 -1.75
N SER A 472 -21.14 27.91 -1.52
CA SER A 472 -20.77 27.31 -0.22
C SER A 472 -20.66 28.35 0.92
N THR A 473 -20.30 29.60 0.62
CA THR A 473 -20.30 30.69 1.61
C THR A 473 -21.69 31.23 1.91
N GLU A 474 -22.60 31.22 0.93
CA GLU A 474 -24.01 31.62 1.13
C GLU A 474 -24.79 30.58 1.94
N ASP A 475 -24.56 29.27 1.72
CA ASP A 475 -25.16 28.19 2.52
C ASP A 475 -24.67 28.15 3.99
N ALA A 476 -23.44 28.63 4.25
CA ALA A 476 -22.91 28.74 5.60
C ALA A 476 -23.44 29.98 6.36
N GLY A 477 -23.85 31.03 5.64
CA GLY A 477 -24.42 32.25 6.21
C GLY A 477 -25.94 32.19 6.48
N GLY A 478 -26.66 31.25 5.84
CA GLY A 478 -28.10 31.05 6.04
C GLY A 478 -28.50 30.13 7.21
N ARG A 479 -27.53 29.64 7.98
CA ARG A 479 -27.73 28.81 9.19
C ARG A 479 -27.23 29.48 10.48
N ALA A 480 -26.99 30.78 10.46
CA ALA A 480 -26.63 31.57 11.63
C ALA A 480 -27.87 32.19 12.29
#